data_AF-A0A537DD20-F1
#
_entry.id   AF-A0A537DD20-F1
#
_cell.length_a   1.000
_cell.length_b   1.000
_cell.length_c   1.000
_cell.angle_alpha   90.00
_cell.angle_beta   90.00
_cell.angle_gamma   90.00
#
_symmetry.space_group_name_H-M   'P 1'
#
loop_
_entity.id
_entity.type
_entity.pdbx_description
1 polymer ?
#
loop_
_entity_poly.entity_id
_entity_poly.type
_entity_poly.pdbx_seq_one_letter_code
_entity_poly.pdbx_strand_id
1 'polypeptide(L)' 'LERLQAARNALQLSNERYEAGYSPYLEVLDAQRTANEAELAFVRNRQARLAFSVDLMKALGGGWRAQ' A
#
# COMPACT_ATOMS: atom_id res chain seq x y z
N LEU A 1 -2.45 -2.04 6.30
CA LEU A 1 -3.67 -2.22 5.47
C LEU A 1 -4.62 -1.04 5.66
N GLU A 2 -4.82 -0.56 6.89
CA GLU A 2 -5.65 0.61 7.20
C GLU A 2 -5.38 1.83 6.28
N ARG A 3 -4.13 2.29 6.17
CA ARG A 3 -3.78 3.42 5.29
C ARG A 3 -4.15 3.20 3.82
N LEU A 4 -4.00 1.98 3.31
CA LEU A 4 -4.38 1.63 1.94
C LEU A 4 -5.91 1.67 1.76
N GLN A 5 -6.65 1.11 2.71
CA GLN A 5 -8.11 1.11 2.67
C GLN A 5 -8.67 2.54 2.78
N ALA A 6 -8.14 3.34 3.71
CA ALA A 6 -8.54 4.73 3.87
C ALA A 6 -8.29 5.55 2.59
N ALA A 7 -7.13 5.39 1.94
CA ALA A 7 -6.81 6.10 0.71
C ALA A 7 -7.72 5.66 -0.46
N ARG A 8 -8.07 4.37 -0.57
CA ARG A 8 -9.04 3.88 -1.56
C ARG A 8 -10.44 4.41 -1.33
N ASN A 9 -10.89 4.44 -0.08
CA ASN A 9 -12.20 5.00 0.28
C ASN A 9 -12.25 6.50 -0.02
N ALA A 10 -11.16 7.24 0.25
CA ALA A 10 -11.06 8.66 -0.08
C ALA A 10 -11.14 8.90 -1.60
N LEU A 11 -10.45 8.08 -2.39
CA LEU A 11 -10.56 8.12 -3.86
C LEU A 11 -11.98 7.84 -4.33
N GLN A 12 -12.63 6.81 -3.80
CA GLN A 12 -14.03 6.50 -4.13
C GLN A 12 -14.94 7.69 -3.84
N LEU A 13 -14.86 8.27 -2.63
CA LEU A 13 -15.66 9.43 -2.26
C LEU A 13 -15.38 10.65 -3.14
N SER A 14 -14.12 10.88 -3.52
CA SER A 14 -13.75 11.99 -4.42
C SER A 14 -14.38 11.83 -5.81
N ASN A 15 -14.43 10.59 -6.34
CA ASN A 15 -15.09 10.30 -7.61
C ASN A 15 -16.59 10.56 -7.52
N GLU A 16 -17.25 10.06 -6.47
CA GLU A 16 -18.69 10.27 -6.27
C GLU A 16 -19.04 11.77 -6.19
N ARG A 17 -18.22 12.57 -5.49
CA ARG A 17 -18.41 14.03 -5.41
C ARG A 17 -18.18 14.73 -6.74
N TYR A 18 -17.18 14.32 -7.51
CA TYR A 18 -16.91 14.87 -8.84
C TYR A 18 -18.05 14.56 -9.81
N GLU A 19 -18.50 13.31 -9.87
CA GLU A 19 -19.61 12.87 -10.73
C GLU A 19 -20.92 13.57 -10.39
N ALA A 20 -21.15 13.84 -9.10
CA ALA A 20 -22.29 14.63 -8.63
C ALA A 20 -22.11 16.15 -8.80
N GLY A 21 -20.95 16.61 -9.30
CA GLY A 21 -20.67 18.03 -9.55
C GLY A 21 -20.33 18.87 -8.32
N TYR A 22 -20.10 18.24 -7.15
CA TYR A 22 -19.78 18.92 -5.90
C TYR A 22 -18.30 19.29 -5.75
N SER A 23 -17.40 18.57 -6.42
CA SER A 23 -15.94 18.77 -6.31
C SER A 23 -15.29 18.90 -7.69
N PRO A 24 -14.24 19.73 -7.85
CA PRO A 24 -13.43 19.77 -9.06
C PRO A 24 -12.69 18.45 -9.30
N TYR A 25 -12.41 18.13 -10.56
CA TYR A 25 -11.64 16.93 -10.94
C TYR A 25 -10.22 16.87 -10.33
N LEU A 26 -9.67 18.03 -9.94
CA LEU A 26 -8.36 18.09 -9.27
C LEU A 26 -8.35 17.32 -7.94
N GLU A 27 -9.46 17.28 -7.20
CA GLU A 27 -9.56 16.51 -5.95
C GLU A 27 -9.49 15.00 -6.22
N VAL A 28 -10.07 14.53 -7.33
CA VAL A 28 -9.96 13.13 -7.76
C VAL A 28 -8.51 12.78 -8.05
N LEU A 29 -7.79 13.64 -8.78
CA LEU A 29 -6.39 13.41 -9.10
C LEU A 29 -5.49 13.37 -7.86
N ASP A 30 -5.76 14.22 -6.87
CA ASP A 30 -5.02 14.23 -5.61
C ASP A 30 -5.30 12.98 -4.76
N ALA A 31 -6.58 12.58 -4.67
CA ALA A 31 -6.96 11.34 -4.00
C ALA A 31 -6.37 10.10 -4.70
N GLN A 32 -6.32 10.10 -6.03
CA GLN A 32 -5.71 9.03 -6.82
C GLN A 32 -4.19 8.94 -6.58
N ARG A 33 -3.50 10.10 -6.52
CA ARG A 33 -2.07 10.15 -6.16
C ARG A 33 -1.84 9.55 -4.78
N THR A 34 -2.64 9.96 -3.80
CA THR A 34 -2.56 9.46 -2.42
C THR A 34 -2.82 7.94 -2.34
N ALA A 35 -3.80 7.43 -3.08
CA ALA A 35 -4.08 6.00 -3.16
C ALA A 35 -2.91 5.22 -3.77
N ASN A 36 -2.33 5.70 -4.86
CA ASN A 36 -1.18 5.08 -5.52
C ASN A 36 0.05 5.02 -4.59
N GLU A 37 0.32 6.10 -3.85
CA GLU A 37 1.41 6.12 -2.86
C GLU A 37 1.18 5.12 -1.73
N ALA A 38 -0.07 4.99 -1.25
CA ALA A 38 -0.43 4.01 -0.22
C ALA A 38 -0.28 2.56 -0.73
N GLU A 39 -0.61 2.29 -1.99
CA GLU A 39 -0.40 0.98 -2.63
C GLU A 39 1.08 0.63 -2.76
N LEU A 40 1.89 1.56 -3.26
CA LEU A 40 3.34 1.40 -3.35
C LEU A 40 3.97 1.13 -1.98
N ALA A 41 3.57 1.88 -0.95
CA ALA A 41 4.04 1.67 0.41
C ALA A 41 3.64 0.27 0.95
N PHE A 42 2.41 -0.17 0.66
CA PHE A 42 1.96 -1.50 1.07
C PHE A 42 2.80 -2.62 0.42
N VAL A 43 3.06 -2.54 -0.88
CA VAL A 43 3.89 -3.52 -1.60
C VAL A 43 5.32 -3.54 -1.06
N ARG A 44 5.93 -2.36 -0.85
CA ARG A 44 7.28 -2.25 -0.29
C ARG A 44 7.36 -2.86 1.12
N ASN A 45 6.39 -2.58 1.97
CA ASN A 45 6.33 -3.16 3.32
C ASN A 45 6.17 -4.69 3.28
N ARG A 46 5.36 -5.20 2.34
CA ARG A 46 5.20 -6.64 2.13
C ARG A 46 6.52 -7.28 1.67
N GLN A 47 7.23 -6.65 0.74
CA GLN A 47 8.54 -7.10 0.28
C GLN A 47 9.57 -7.11 1.41
N ALA A 48 9.67 -6.01 2.17
CA ALA A 48 10.58 -5.90 3.31
C ALA A 48 10.32 -6.99 4.35
N ARG A 49 9.04 -7.26 4.67
CA ARG A 49 8.68 -8.35 5.60
C ARG A 49 9.16 -9.71 5.11
N LEU A 50 9.05 -10.00 3.82
CA LEU A 50 9.54 -11.27 3.26
C LEU A 50 11.06 -11.35 3.31
N ALA A 51 11.77 -10.26 2.98
CA ALA A 51 13.23 -10.18 3.10
C ALA A 51 13.69 -10.42 4.54
N PHE A 52 13.08 -9.74 5.51
CA PHE A 52 13.38 -9.94 6.94
C PHE A 52 13.11 -11.38 7.42
N SER A 53 12.12 -12.06 6.84
CA SER A 53 11.85 -13.46 7.17
C SER A 53 13.00 -14.37 6.70
N VAL A 54 13.55 -14.10 5.51
CA VAL A 54 14.72 -14.81 4.99
C VAL A 54 15.97 -14.49 5.82
N ASP A 55 16.19 -13.22 6.16
CA ASP A 55 17.35 -12.80 6.94
C ASP A 55 17.32 -13.38 8.36
N LEU A 56 16.14 -13.44 8.99
CA LEU A 56 15.96 -14.13 10.27
C LEU A 56 16.32 -15.61 10.16
N MET A 57 15.88 -16.30 9.10
CA MET A 57 16.20 -17.70 8.89
C MET A 57 17.71 -17.94 8.71
N LYS A 58 18.40 -17.05 8.00
CA LYS A 58 19.87 -17.08 7.87
C LYS A 58 20.55 -16.83 9.22
N ALA A 59 20.10 -15.83 9.97
CA ALA A 59 20.70 -15.43 11.25
C ALA A 59 20.56 -16.52 12.34
N LEU A 60 19.46 -17.28 12.32
CA LEU A 60 19.25 -18.42 13.23
C LEU A 60 20.09 -19.66 12.87
N GLY A 61 21.06 -19.53 11.96
CA GLY A 61 21.97 -20.60 11.57
C GLY A 61 21.57 -21.35 10.31
N GLY A 62 20.54 -20.89 9.58
CA GLY A 62 20.08 -21.51 8.34
C GLY A 62 19.60 -22.93 8.58
N GLY A 63 18.28 -23.15 8.70
CA GLY A 63 17.68 -24.47 8.90
C GLY A 63 17.89 -25.52 7.79
N TRP A 64 19.00 -25.47 7.05
CA TRP A 64 19.61 -26.63 6.44
C TRP A 64 20.70 -27.12 7.38
N ARG A 65 20.42 -28.18 8.13
CA ARG A 65 21.45 -29.22 8.28
C ARG A 65 21.76 -29.67 6.85
N ALA A 66 22.69 -28.99 6.20
CA ALA A 66 23.56 -29.68 5.26
C ALA A 66 24.17 -30.83 6.05
N GLN A 67 24.07 -32.03 5.52
CA GLN A 67 24.75 -33.21 6.05
C GLN A 67 26.21 -32.91 6.39
#